data_AF-V4JVY2-F1
#
_entry.id   AF-V4JVY2-F1
#
_cell.length_a   1.000
_cell.length_b   1.000
_cell.length_c   1.000
_cell.angle_alpha   90.00
_cell.angle_beta   90.00
_cell.angle_gamma   90.00
#
_symmetry.space_group_name_H-M   'P 1'
#
loop_
_entity.id
_entity.type
_entity.pdbx_description
1 polymer ?
#
loop_
_entity_poly.entity_id
_entity_poly.type
_entity_poly.pdbx_seq_one_letter_code
_entity_poly.pdbx_strand_id
1 'polypeptide(L)'
;MAEGARLPQGFRVIYDETRWRILDEKRQKARRVLRALTGLNAYVYGSVARGDVRRESDVDVIVLDQVPPYLAEMRLNMAGLRAYAKEIVQATPSYVPKAYIYLDPDLEVTVSFPLGRLRPREADFYTWGGKLDMAGLERGARVPGVNKELKLIVPTGDGHVEYPVSGHEAEVARLLGVDLGTVSERLRVLGRRREVGRTGTFIKVEVPPDEPLEEAIDRLARANEFFRRAVGL
;
A
#
# COMPACT_ATOMS: atom_id res chain seq x y z
N MET A 1 30.79 5.27 -6.23
CA MET A 1 31.28 5.46 -4.85
C MET A 1 30.46 6.58 -4.25
N ALA A 2 29.26 6.27 -3.73
CA ALA A 2 28.38 7.28 -3.15
C ALA A 2 28.73 7.44 -1.66
N GLU A 3 28.89 8.70 -1.28
CA GLU A 3 29.23 9.23 0.02
C GLU A 3 28.37 8.60 1.13
N GLY A 4 29.04 8.07 2.16
CA GLY A 4 28.40 7.34 3.25
C GLY A 4 27.49 8.24 4.07
N ALA A 5 26.19 8.21 3.76
CA ALA A 5 25.17 8.73 4.65
C ALA A 5 25.32 8.00 5.99
N ARG A 6 25.63 8.74 7.06
CA ARG A 6 25.60 8.22 8.43
C ARG A 6 24.25 7.52 8.62
N LEU A 7 24.28 6.22 8.91
CA LEU A 7 23.07 5.52 9.31
C LEU A 7 22.49 6.27 10.51
N PRO A 8 21.20 6.62 10.50
CA PRO A 8 20.55 7.28 11.62
C PRO A 8 20.74 6.44 12.89
N GLN A 9 20.91 7.09 14.06
CA GLN A 9 21.01 6.41 15.35
C GLN A 9 19.67 5.73 15.65
N GLY A 10 19.51 4.47 15.26
CA GLY A 10 18.31 3.68 15.45
C GLY A 10 18.61 2.27 15.93
N PHE A 11 17.56 1.54 16.30
CA PHE A 11 17.66 0.15 16.74
C PHE A 11 17.93 -0.74 15.53
N ARG A 12 19.03 -1.51 15.57
CA ARG A 12 19.37 -2.46 14.51
C ARG A 12 18.66 -3.79 14.74
N VAL A 13 17.96 -4.25 13.71
CA VAL A 13 17.29 -5.54 13.67
C VAL A 13 18.00 -6.41 12.64
N ILE A 14 18.57 -7.53 13.08
CA ILE A 14 19.21 -8.52 12.20
C ILE A 14 18.18 -9.60 11.87
N TYR A 15 18.13 -10.01 10.60
CA TYR A 15 17.17 -11.01 10.13
C TYR A 15 17.79 -12.40 10.19
N ASP A 16 17.03 -13.35 10.73
CA ASP A 16 17.34 -14.77 10.63
C ASP A 16 16.93 -15.31 9.26
N GLU A 17 17.35 -16.56 8.98
CA GLU A 17 17.01 -17.26 7.73
C GLU A 17 15.50 -17.38 7.53
N THR A 18 14.73 -17.55 8.62
CA THR A 18 13.28 -17.64 8.58
C THR A 18 12.66 -16.36 8.02
N ARG A 19 13.09 -15.20 8.49
CA ARG A 19 12.57 -13.91 8.04
C ARG A 19 12.95 -13.62 6.59
N TRP A 20 14.16 -14.00 6.16
CA TRP A 20 14.56 -13.92 4.76
C TRP A 20 13.70 -14.80 3.85
N ARG A 21 13.40 -16.03 4.28
CA ARG A 21 12.52 -16.94 3.54
C ARG A 21 11.11 -16.36 3.42
N ILE A 22 10.52 -15.86 4.51
CA ILE A 22 9.20 -15.21 4.49
C ILE A 22 9.19 -14.03 3.52
N LEU A 23 10.25 -13.22 3.50
CA LEU A 23 10.36 -12.09 2.58
C LEU A 23 10.37 -12.57 1.13
N ASP A 24 11.14 -13.60 0.81
CA ASP A 24 11.18 -14.11 -0.56
C ASP A 24 9.83 -14.70 -0.99
N GLU A 25 9.19 -15.52 -0.16
CA GLU A 25 7.86 -16.09 -0.42
C GLU A 25 6.82 -15.00 -0.71
N LYS A 26 6.75 -13.95 0.13
CA LYS A 26 5.84 -12.82 -0.08
C LYS A 26 6.19 -12.01 -1.32
N ARG A 27 7.47 -11.85 -1.64
CA ARG A 27 7.91 -11.19 -2.88
C ARG A 27 7.61 -12.01 -4.13
N GLN A 28 7.63 -13.34 -4.06
CA GLN A 28 7.20 -14.19 -5.17
C GLN A 28 5.71 -13.99 -5.47
N LYS A 29 4.85 -13.95 -4.43
CA LYS A 29 3.43 -13.59 -4.59
C LYS A 29 3.27 -12.20 -5.23
N ALA A 30 3.98 -11.18 -4.71
CA ALA A 30 3.95 -9.83 -5.25
C ALA A 30 4.38 -9.74 -6.72
N ARG A 31 5.44 -10.46 -7.11
CA ARG A 31 5.93 -10.53 -8.50
C ARG A 31 4.87 -11.11 -9.44
N ARG A 32 4.15 -12.16 -9.02
CA ARG A 32 3.08 -12.76 -9.85
C ARG A 32 1.98 -11.73 -10.14
N VAL A 33 1.57 -10.97 -9.14
CA VAL A 33 0.56 -9.92 -9.27
C VAL A 33 1.06 -8.76 -10.15
N LEU A 34 2.27 -8.24 -9.89
CA LEU A 34 2.82 -7.13 -10.67
C LEU A 34 3.04 -7.49 -12.14
N ARG A 35 3.43 -8.73 -12.45
CA ARG A 35 3.49 -9.22 -13.84
C ARG A 35 2.13 -9.18 -14.52
N ALA A 36 1.07 -9.60 -13.84
CA ALA A 36 -0.29 -9.53 -14.39
C ALA A 36 -0.69 -8.08 -14.71
N LEU A 37 -0.22 -7.11 -13.91
CA LEU A 37 -0.52 -5.70 -14.06
C LEU A 37 0.50 -4.92 -14.92
N THR A 38 1.38 -5.61 -15.65
CA THR A 38 2.45 -5.00 -16.47
C THR A 38 1.91 -3.91 -17.41
N GLY A 39 2.51 -2.73 -17.37
CA GLY A 39 2.07 -1.57 -18.17
C GLY A 39 1.04 -0.68 -17.47
N LEU A 40 0.59 -1.05 -16.26
CA LEU A 40 0.00 -0.10 -15.32
C LEU A 40 1.08 0.39 -14.35
N ASN A 41 0.88 1.57 -13.77
CA ASN A 41 1.72 2.14 -12.73
C ASN A 41 1.48 1.43 -11.37
N ALA A 42 1.92 0.18 -11.29
CA ALA A 42 1.66 -0.74 -10.18
C ALA A 42 2.90 -0.98 -9.30
N TYR A 43 2.70 -1.04 -7.99
CA TYR A 43 3.75 -1.21 -7.00
C TYR A 43 3.31 -2.17 -5.90
N VAL A 44 4.25 -2.97 -5.38
CA VAL A 44 4.09 -3.52 -4.03
C VAL A 44 4.43 -2.41 -3.03
N TYR A 45 3.76 -2.37 -1.89
CA TYR A 45 4.08 -1.39 -0.86
C TYR A 45 4.09 -2.00 0.54
N GLY A 46 4.50 -1.22 1.53
CA GLY A 46 4.51 -1.66 2.92
C GLY A 46 5.68 -2.59 3.25
N SER A 47 5.44 -3.56 4.13
CA SER A 47 6.51 -4.42 4.67
C SER A 47 7.21 -5.26 3.62
N VAL A 48 6.53 -5.67 2.54
CA VAL A 48 7.15 -6.44 1.44
C VAL A 48 8.14 -5.58 0.63
N ALA A 49 7.83 -4.30 0.43
CA ALA A 49 8.71 -3.35 -0.24
C ALA A 49 9.93 -2.99 0.63
N ARG A 50 9.69 -2.71 1.91
CA ARG A 50 10.73 -2.36 2.89
C ARG A 50 11.59 -3.55 3.33
N GLY A 51 11.00 -4.74 3.38
CA GLY A 51 11.65 -5.98 3.81
C GLY A 51 11.42 -6.37 5.27
N ASP A 52 10.78 -5.53 6.09
CA ASP A 52 10.52 -5.78 7.51
C ASP A 52 9.34 -6.72 7.78
N VAL A 53 9.15 -7.73 6.92
CA VAL A 53 8.02 -8.67 6.99
C VAL A 53 8.00 -9.48 8.28
N ARG A 54 6.78 -9.88 8.65
CA ARG A 54 6.44 -10.94 9.61
C ARG A 54 5.59 -11.98 8.88
N ARG A 55 5.32 -13.13 9.52
CA ARG A 55 4.52 -14.19 8.91
C ARG A 55 3.13 -13.70 8.52
N GLU A 56 2.54 -12.87 9.37
CA GLU A 56 1.20 -12.29 9.25
C GLU A 56 1.19 -11.02 8.37
N SER A 57 2.30 -10.69 7.70
CA SER A 57 2.32 -9.52 6.80
C SER A 57 1.52 -9.76 5.54
N ASP A 58 0.66 -8.82 5.18
CA ASP A 58 -0.06 -8.85 3.91
C ASP A 58 0.89 -8.58 2.72
N VAL A 59 0.47 -9.01 1.53
CA VAL A 59 1.09 -8.68 0.24
C VAL A 59 0.20 -7.68 -0.48
N ASP A 60 0.46 -6.39 -0.22
CA ASP A 60 -0.33 -5.32 -0.78
C ASP A 60 0.28 -4.77 -2.10
N VAL A 61 -0.52 -4.81 -3.16
CA VAL A 61 -0.21 -4.18 -4.46
C VAL A 61 -1.19 -3.03 -4.71
N ILE A 62 -0.67 -1.90 -5.19
CA ILE A 62 -1.43 -0.72 -5.56
C ILE A 62 -1.16 -0.38 -7.03
N VAL A 63 -2.22 -0.12 -7.80
CA VAL A 63 -2.12 0.63 -9.06
C VAL A 63 -2.40 2.10 -8.74
N LEU A 64 -1.44 2.99 -8.99
CA LEU A 64 -1.56 4.41 -8.61
C LEU A 64 -2.34 5.25 -9.62
N ASP A 65 -2.40 4.80 -10.87
CA ASP A 65 -3.17 5.49 -11.90
C ASP A 65 -4.66 5.19 -11.72
N GLN A 66 -5.50 6.17 -12.08
CA GLN A 66 -6.91 5.92 -12.27
C GLN A 66 -7.08 5.10 -13.55
N VAL A 67 -7.32 3.80 -13.38
CA VAL A 67 -7.57 2.86 -14.48
C VAL A 67 -9.04 2.45 -14.50
N PRO A 68 -9.62 2.14 -15.66
CA PRO A 68 -10.93 1.50 -15.71
C PRO A 68 -10.91 0.20 -14.87
N PRO A 69 -11.88 -0.02 -13.96
CA PRO A 69 -11.88 -1.19 -13.07
C PRO A 69 -11.78 -2.53 -13.81
N TYR A 70 -12.51 -2.69 -14.92
CA TYR A 70 -12.51 -3.89 -15.75
C TYR A 70 -11.11 -4.23 -16.26
N LEU A 71 -10.24 -3.23 -16.50
CA LEU A 71 -8.90 -3.47 -17.03
C LEU A 71 -8.04 -4.18 -15.99
N ALA A 72 -8.15 -3.79 -14.72
CA ALA A 72 -7.45 -4.46 -13.63
C ALA A 72 -8.02 -5.87 -13.41
N GLU A 73 -9.35 -6.02 -13.35
CA GLU A 73 -10.01 -7.33 -13.18
C GLU A 73 -9.66 -8.30 -14.32
N MET A 74 -9.76 -7.86 -15.57
CA MET A 74 -9.43 -8.66 -16.75
C MET A 74 -7.98 -9.14 -16.72
N ARG A 75 -7.02 -8.26 -16.43
CA ARG A 75 -5.59 -8.63 -16.39
C ARG A 75 -5.26 -9.65 -15.32
N LEU A 76 -5.85 -9.49 -14.13
CA LEU A 76 -5.71 -10.45 -13.04
C LEU A 76 -6.32 -11.81 -13.44
N ASN A 77 -7.54 -11.80 -13.99
CA ASN A 77 -8.21 -13.02 -14.44
C ASN A 77 -7.43 -13.76 -15.54
N MET A 78 -6.89 -13.05 -16.54
CA MET A 78 -6.05 -13.64 -17.60
C MET A 78 -4.78 -14.30 -17.05
N ALA A 79 -4.24 -13.81 -15.93
CA ALA A 79 -3.10 -14.39 -15.23
C ALA A 79 -3.49 -15.53 -14.25
N GLY A 80 -4.76 -15.96 -14.25
CA GLY A 80 -5.28 -16.95 -13.32
C GLY A 80 -5.35 -16.47 -11.87
N LEU A 81 -5.34 -15.15 -11.64
CA LEU A 81 -5.51 -14.50 -10.35
C LEU A 81 -6.96 -14.05 -10.21
N ARG A 82 -7.85 -15.00 -9.92
CA ARG A 82 -9.28 -14.71 -9.78
C ARG A 82 -9.54 -14.01 -8.45
N ALA A 83 -10.48 -13.07 -8.45
CA ALA A 83 -10.95 -12.44 -7.22
C ALA A 83 -11.58 -13.51 -6.31
N TYR A 84 -11.09 -13.59 -5.08
CA TYR A 84 -11.73 -14.34 -4.00
C TYR A 84 -12.79 -13.48 -3.30
N ALA A 85 -12.47 -12.21 -3.07
CA ALA A 85 -13.36 -11.22 -2.50
C ALA A 85 -13.03 -9.84 -3.09
N LYS A 86 -14.02 -8.94 -3.10
CA LYS A 86 -13.85 -7.55 -3.54
C LYS A 86 -14.53 -6.59 -2.57
N GLU A 87 -13.98 -5.40 -2.44
CA GLU A 87 -14.64 -4.32 -1.69
C GLU A 87 -14.31 -2.95 -2.27
N ILE A 88 -15.24 -2.02 -2.07
CA ILE A 88 -15.07 -0.59 -2.34
C ILE A 88 -15.05 0.13 -1.00
N VAL A 89 -13.98 0.88 -0.75
CA VAL A 89 -13.75 1.57 0.51
C VAL A 89 -13.49 3.04 0.27
N GLN A 90 -14.21 3.89 1.01
CA GLN A 90 -13.93 5.31 1.15
C GLN A 90 -13.79 5.63 2.64
N ALA A 91 -12.57 5.89 3.10
CA ALA A 91 -12.31 6.12 4.52
C ALA A 91 -12.97 7.41 5.06
N THR A 92 -12.93 8.48 4.26
CA THR A 92 -13.54 9.78 4.57
C THR A 92 -14.19 10.35 3.30
N PRO A 93 -15.23 11.19 3.40
CA PRO A 93 -15.88 11.80 2.22
C PRO A 93 -14.90 12.60 1.34
N SER A 94 -13.82 13.10 1.93
CA SER A 94 -12.81 13.90 1.24
C SER A 94 -11.74 13.09 0.51
N TYR A 95 -11.63 11.78 0.77
CA TYR A 95 -10.62 10.91 0.16
C TYR A 95 -11.20 10.19 -1.05
N VAL A 96 -10.32 9.80 -1.97
CA VAL A 96 -10.71 9.05 -3.16
C VAL A 96 -11.08 7.61 -2.76
N PRO A 97 -12.27 7.12 -3.15
CA PRO A 97 -12.63 5.72 -2.99
C PRO A 97 -11.65 4.80 -3.69
N LYS A 98 -11.42 3.62 -3.13
CA LYS A 98 -10.53 2.60 -3.70
C LYS A 98 -11.27 1.29 -3.80
N ALA A 99 -11.06 0.59 -4.91
CA ALA A 99 -11.42 -0.80 -5.02
C ALA A 99 -10.28 -1.65 -4.46
N TYR A 100 -10.65 -2.75 -3.83
CA TYR A 100 -9.78 -3.77 -3.28
C TYR A 100 -10.24 -5.12 -3.85
N ILE A 101 -9.28 -5.90 -4.35
CA ILE A 101 -9.47 -7.25 -4.87
C ILE A 101 -8.53 -8.16 -4.09
N TYR A 102 -9.10 -9.10 -3.34
CA TYR A 102 -8.34 -10.13 -2.64
C TYR A 102 -8.22 -11.37 -3.52
N LEU A 103 -7.04 -11.96 -3.57
CA LEU A 103 -6.71 -13.03 -4.53
C LEU A 103 -6.61 -14.42 -3.91
N ASP A 104 -6.81 -14.52 -2.59
CA ASP A 104 -6.73 -15.77 -1.85
C ASP A 104 -7.71 -15.79 -0.66
N PRO A 105 -8.03 -16.99 -0.13
CA PRO A 105 -8.98 -17.13 0.98
C PRO A 105 -8.54 -16.50 2.31
N ASP A 106 -7.23 -16.36 2.52
CA ASP A 106 -6.67 -15.74 3.73
C ASP A 106 -6.66 -14.21 3.63
N LEU A 107 -7.08 -13.66 2.48
CA LEU A 107 -7.04 -12.24 2.14
C LEU A 107 -5.62 -11.65 2.25
N GLU A 108 -4.58 -12.48 2.10
CA GLU A 108 -3.18 -12.08 2.26
C GLU A 108 -2.72 -11.22 1.07
N VAL A 109 -3.10 -11.59 -0.15
CA VAL A 109 -2.69 -10.92 -1.38
C VAL A 109 -3.80 -10.02 -1.87
N THR A 110 -3.53 -8.71 -1.82
CA THR A 110 -4.51 -7.68 -2.14
C THR A 110 -4.03 -6.79 -3.27
N VAL A 111 -4.88 -6.57 -4.26
CA VAL A 111 -4.69 -5.53 -5.29
C VAL A 111 -5.68 -4.41 -4.99
N SER A 112 -5.18 -3.19 -4.94
CA SER A 112 -6.01 -2.00 -4.80
C SER A 112 -5.74 -1.00 -5.91
N PHE A 113 -6.73 -0.16 -6.22
CA PHE A 113 -6.59 0.95 -7.15
C PHE A 113 -7.64 2.03 -6.87
N PRO A 114 -7.32 3.30 -7.15
CA PRO A 114 -8.24 4.40 -6.90
C PRO A 114 -9.34 4.45 -7.97
N LEU A 115 -10.56 4.77 -7.53
CA LEU A 115 -11.72 4.97 -8.41
C LEU A 115 -11.85 6.42 -8.90
N GLY A 116 -10.91 7.28 -8.52
CA GLY A 116 -10.80 8.67 -8.90
C GLY A 116 -9.34 9.09 -8.93
N ARG A 117 -9.06 10.35 -9.27
CA ARG A 117 -7.68 10.86 -9.27
C ARG A 117 -7.15 11.03 -7.85
N LEU A 118 -6.11 10.28 -7.48
CA LEU A 118 -5.44 10.43 -6.19
C LEU A 118 -4.95 11.86 -5.98
N ARG A 119 -5.21 12.40 -4.78
CA ARG A 119 -4.59 13.64 -4.33
C ARG A 119 -3.11 13.39 -4.01
N PRO A 120 -2.24 14.42 -4.09
CA PRO A 120 -0.81 14.28 -3.78
C PRO A 120 -0.55 13.56 -2.45
N ARG A 121 -1.24 13.96 -1.37
CA ARG A 121 -1.08 13.34 -0.04
C ARG A 121 -1.57 11.89 0.06
N GLU A 122 -2.51 11.49 -0.80
CA GLU A 122 -2.94 10.08 -0.89
C GLU A 122 -1.92 9.26 -1.66
N ALA A 123 -1.32 9.80 -2.72
CA ALA A 123 -0.22 9.17 -3.43
C ALA A 123 1.04 9.05 -2.54
N ASP A 124 1.35 10.10 -1.76
CA ASP A 124 2.47 10.12 -0.82
C ASP A 124 2.35 9.04 0.25
N PHE A 125 1.14 8.55 0.56
CA PHE A 125 0.97 7.45 1.51
C PHE A 125 1.77 6.20 1.11
N TYR A 126 1.80 5.89 -0.19
CA TYR A 126 2.48 4.71 -0.70
C TYR A 126 3.99 4.92 -0.69
N THR A 127 4.46 6.14 -0.96
CA THR A 127 5.88 6.51 -0.78
C THR A 127 6.27 6.48 0.69
N TRP A 128 5.45 7.05 1.57
CA TRP A 128 5.61 7.04 3.03
C TRP A 128 5.74 5.63 3.59
N GLY A 129 4.87 4.71 3.15
CA GLY A 129 4.92 3.30 3.56
C GLY A 129 6.07 2.51 2.93
N GLY A 130 6.79 3.08 1.97
CA GLY A 130 7.72 2.39 1.10
C GLY A 130 6.97 1.64 -0.01
N LYS A 131 7.28 1.97 -1.26
CA LYS A 131 6.75 1.30 -2.46
C LYS A 131 7.89 0.84 -3.37
N LEU A 132 7.70 -0.28 -4.03
CA LEU A 132 8.69 -0.89 -4.91
C LEU A 132 8.00 -1.44 -6.16
N ASP A 133 8.57 -1.17 -7.33
CA ASP A 133 8.08 -1.63 -8.61
C ASP A 133 8.58 -3.05 -8.93
N MET A 134 8.12 -3.60 -10.06
CA MET A 134 8.54 -4.92 -10.53
C MET A 134 10.06 -5.00 -10.73
N ALA A 135 10.65 -3.99 -11.36
CA ALA A 135 12.09 -3.98 -11.63
C ALA A 135 12.92 -3.94 -10.34
N GLY A 136 12.46 -3.20 -9.32
CA GLY A 136 13.06 -3.18 -8.00
C GLY A 136 12.97 -4.54 -7.28
N LEU A 137 11.84 -5.23 -7.37
CA LEU A 137 11.68 -6.58 -6.81
C LEU A 137 12.58 -7.61 -7.50
N GLU A 138 12.78 -7.50 -8.81
CA GLU A 138 13.67 -8.38 -9.57
C GLU A 138 15.14 -8.18 -9.18
N ARG A 139 15.55 -6.93 -8.91
CA ARG A 139 16.89 -6.62 -8.38
C ARG A 139 17.06 -6.94 -6.89
N GLY A 140 16.02 -7.44 -6.22
CA GLY A 140 16.04 -7.70 -4.77
C GLY A 140 16.13 -6.44 -3.92
N ALA A 141 15.86 -5.25 -4.49
CA ALA A 141 15.95 -3.99 -3.79
C ALA A 141 15.01 -3.95 -2.57
N ARG A 142 15.38 -3.16 -1.56
CA ARG A 142 14.51 -2.78 -0.45
C ARG A 142 14.55 -1.27 -0.32
N VAL A 143 13.44 -0.68 0.07
CA VAL A 143 13.28 0.79 0.16
C VAL A 143 13.00 1.22 1.59
N PRO A 144 13.41 2.44 1.99
CA PRO A 144 12.98 2.98 3.27
C PRO A 144 11.47 3.27 3.27
N GLY A 145 10.88 3.29 4.46
CA GLY A 145 9.48 3.66 4.65
C GLY A 145 9.04 3.48 6.09
N VAL A 146 7.84 3.95 6.42
CA VAL A 146 7.29 3.92 7.78
C VAL A 146 6.27 2.80 7.92
N ASN A 147 6.42 2.00 8.96
CA ASN A 147 5.51 0.90 9.26
C ASN A 147 4.23 1.37 10.01
N LYS A 148 3.29 0.43 10.24
CA LYS A 148 2.04 0.68 10.99
C LYS A 148 2.32 1.12 12.45
N GLU A 149 3.53 0.85 12.95
CA GLU A 149 3.97 1.23 14.29
C GLU A 149 4.50 2.68 14.40
N LEU A 150 4.51 3.46 13.30
CA LEU A 150 5.14 4.79 13.21
C LEU A 150 6.66 4.77 13.43
N LYS A 151 7.30 3.67 13.04
CA LYS A 151 8.76 3.56 12.96
C LYS A 151 9.21 3.69 11.52
N LEU A 152 10.18 4.56 11.27
CA LEU A 152 10.92 4.58 10.02
C LEU A 152 11.80 3.34 9.96
N ILE A 153 11.70 2.59 8.88
CA ILE A 153 12.48 1.40 8.58
C ILE A 153 13.45 1.76 7.48
N VAL A 154 14.74 1.57 7.74
CA VAL A 154 15.83 1.78 6.79
C VAL A 154 16.54 0.45 6.56
N PRO A 155 16.38 -0.20 5.39
CA PRO A 155 16.97 -1.51 5.11
C PRO A 155 18.51 -1.48 5.19
N THR A 156 19.10 -2.51 5.78
CA THR A 156 20.55 -2.79 5.81
C THR A 156 20.82 -4.14 5.16
N GLY A 157 22.07 -4.45 4.77
CA GLY A 157 22.40 -5.72 4.10
C GLY A 157 21.91 -6.98 4.81
N ASP A 158 21.88 -6.97 6.14
CA ASP A 158 21.54 -8.09 7.03
C ASP A 158 20.21 -7.93 7.79
N GLY A 159 19.45 -6.86 7.51
CA GLY A 159 18.19 -6.57 8.20
C GLY A 159 17.73 -5.14 8.00
N HIS A 160 17.49 -4.40 9.08
CA HIS A 160 17.17 -2.97 9.01
C HIS A 160 17.56 -2.21 10.26
N VAL A 161 17.59 -0.89 10.16
CA VAL A 161 17.59 0.04 11.30
C VAL A 161 16.19 0.64 11.42
N GLU A 162 15.66 0.71 12.65
CA GLU A 162 14.38 1.35 12.94
C GLU A 162 14.45 2.41 14.03
N TYR A 163 13.67 3.49 13.87
CA TYR A 163 13.53 4.55 14.87
C TYR A 163 12.17 5.23 14.76
N PRO A 164 11.64 5.79 15.87
CA PRO A 164 10.34 6.47 15.84
C PRO A 164 10.38 7.67 14.90
N VAL A 165 9.29 7.90 14.18
CA VAL A 165 9.11 9.11 13.35
C VAL A 165 9.00 10.37 14.23
N SER A 166 8.35 10.26 15.39
CA SER A 166 8.14 11.38 16.30
C SER A 166 9.47 11.99 16.74
N GLY A 167 9.64 13.30 16.57
CA GLY A 167 10.90 14.02 16.83
C GLY A 167 11.91 13.96 15.68
N HIS A 168 11.61 13.23 14.60
CA HIS A 168 12.45 13.07 13.40
C HIS A 168 11.69 13.43 12.11
N GLU A 169 10.62 14.22 12.20
CA GLU A 169 9.66 14.41 11.10
C GLU A 169 10.30 15.00 9.85
N ALA A 170 11.13 16.05 10.01
CA ALA A 170 11.82 16.71 8.90
C ALA A 170 12.89 15.81 8.26
N GLU A 171 13.51 14.93 9.04
CA GLU A 171 14.47 13.94 8.55
C GLU A 171 13.76 12.87 7.74
N VAL A 172 12.67 12.32 8.28
CA VAL A 172 11.83 11.30 7.62
C VAL A 172 11.25 11.85 6.32
N ALA A 173 10.72 13.07 6.33
CA ALA A 173 10.18 13.73 5.14
C ALA A 173 11.22 13.80 4.01
N ARG A 174 12.44 14.23 4.35
CA ARG A 174 13.56 14.35 3.41
C ARG A 174 14.02 12.98 2.90
N LEU A 175 14.16 12.00 3.79
CA LEU A 175 14.63 10.66 3.43
C LEU A 175 13.65 9.95 2.49
N LEU A 176 12.35 10.10 2.73
CA LEU A 176 11.30 9.46 1.94
C LEU A 176 10.88 10.30 0.72
N GLY A 177 11.33 11.55 0.61
CA GLY A 177 10.92 12.46 -0.45
C GLY A 177 9.43 12.79 -0.41
N VAL A 178 8.86 12.97 0.79
CA VAL A 178 7.45 13.33 1.00
C VAL A 178 7.33 14.69 1.68
N ASP A 179 6.19 15.35 1.50
CA ASP A 179 5.93 16.63 2.16
C ASP A 179 5.87 16.49 3.70
N LEU A 180 6.37 17.50 4.42
CA LEU A 180 6.33 17.51 5.88
C LEU A 180 4.88 17.51 6.41
N GLY A 181 3.95 18.12 5.68
CA GLY A 181 2.52 18.05 5.96
C GLY A 181 1.97 16.62 5.87
N THR A 182 2.47 15.81 4.93
CA THR A 182 2.13 14.37 4.88
C THR A 182 2.59 13.67 6.15
N VAL A 183 3.81 13.93 6.62
CA VAL A 183 4.34 13.33 7.87
C VAL A 183 3.47 13.69 9.07
N SER A 184 3.20 14.98 9.27
CA SER A 184 2.36 15.49 10.36
C SER A 184 0.95 14.93 10.33
N GLU A 185 0.33 14.83 9.15
CA GLU A 185 -1.00 14.23 8.98
C GLU A 185 -1.00 12.75 9.37
N ARG A 186 0.02 11.98 8.94
CA ARG A 186 0.12 10.55 9.27
C ARG A 186 0.33 10.30 10.75
N LEU A 187 1.20 11.09 11.40
CA LEU A 187 1.38 11.03 12.86
C LEU A 187 0.06 11.31 13.59
N ARG A 188 -0.65 12.37 13.20
CA ARG A 188 -1.94 12.74 13.81
C ARG A 188 -3.00 11.66 13.62
N VAL A 189 -3.14 11.12 12.41
CA VAL A 189 -4.17 10.11 12.08
C VAL A 189 -3.88 8.78 12.77
N LEU A 190 -2.64 8.30 12.73
CA LEU A 190 -2.26 7.03 13.36
C LEU A 190 -2.19 7.14 14.89
N GLY A 191 -1.77 8.29 15.43
CA GLY A 191 -1.81 8.59 16.86
C GLY A 191 -3.24 8.55 17.41
N ARG A 192 -4.18 9.29 16.79
CA ARG A 192 -5.59 9.25 17.18
C ARG A 192 -6.20 7.85 17.13
N ARG A 193 -5.82 7.02 16.15
CA ARG A 193 -6.32 5.64 16.06
C ARG A 193 -5.89 4.79 17.25
N ARG A 194 -4.73 5.06 17.85
CA ARG A 194 -4.27 4.37 19.07
C ARG A 194 -4.97 4.88 20.33
N GLU A 195 -5.21 6.18 20.41
CA GLU A 195 -5.84 6.81 21.57
C GLU A 195 -7.35 6.56 21.66
N VAL A 196 -8.06 6.68 20.53
CA VAL A 196 -9.55 6.73 20.48
C VAL A 196 -10.14 5.50 19.76
N GLY A 197 -9.31 4.67 19.12
CA GLY A 197 -9.75 3.55 18.28
C GLY A 197 -10.03 3.93 16.82
N ARG A 198 -10.51 2.97 16.01
CA ARG A 198 -10.85 3.21 14.59
C ARG A 198 -12.14 4.02 14.51
N THR A 199 -12.07 5.26 14.04
CA THR A 199 -13.27 5.98 13.56
C THR A 199 -13.88 5.18 12.41
N GLY A 200 -15.22 5.07 12.39
CA GLY A 200 -15.93 4.33 11.34
C GLY A 200 -15.51 4.76 9.92
N THR A 201 -15.42 3.79 9.02
CA THR A 201 -15.16 4.03 7.60
C THR A 201 -16.42 4.65 6.97
N PHE A 202 -16.28 5.75 6.22
CA PHE A 202 -17.44 6.43 5.61
C PHE A 202 -18.23 5.53 4.65
N ILE A 203 -17.55 4.82 3.74
CA ILE A 203 -18.14 3.79 2.88
C ILE A 203 -17.26 2.54 2.96
N LYS A 204 -17.89 1.40 3.25
CA LYS A 204 -17.30 0.07 3.07
C LYS A 204 -18.37 -0.83 2.49
N VAL A 205 -18.16 -1.29 1.26
CA VAL A 205 -19.14 -2.11 0.54
C VAL A 205 -18.43 -3.32 -0.01
N GLU A 206 -18.90 -4.51 0.38
CA GLU A 206 -18.46 -5.77 -0.21
C GLU A 206 -19.10 -5.92 -1.59
N VAL A 207 -18.31 -6.41 -2.54
CA VAL A 207 -18.75 -6.67 -3.90
C VAL A 207 -18.59 -8.17 -4.16
N PRO A 208 -19.66 -8.88 -4.58
CA PRO A 208 -19.55 -10.28 -4.97
C PRO A 208 -18.40 -10.50 -5.96
N PRO A 209 -17.63 -11.60 -5.82
CA PRO A 209 -16.47 -11.84 -6.68
C PRO A 209 -16.79 -11.87 -8.18
N ASP A 210 -18.00 -12.30 -8.52
CA ASP A 210 -18.57 -12.40 -9.86
C ASP A 210 -19.26 -11.13 -10.36
N GLU A 211 -19.62 -10.18 -9.49
CA GLU A 211 -20.19 -8.89 -9.88
C GLU A 211 -19.08 -7.96 -10.41
N PRO A 212 -19.13 -7.47 -11.67
CA PRO A 212 -18.15 -6.50 -12.18
C PRO A 212 -18.06 -5.25 -11.30
N LEU A 213 -16.85 -4.73 -11.07
CA LEU A 213 -16.69 -3.54 -10.21
C LEU A 213 -17.43 -2.32 -10.76
N GLU A 214 -17.57 -2.18 -12.09
CA GLU A 214 -18.37 -1.12 -12.71
C GLU A 214 -19.82 -1.09 -12.20
N GLU A 215 -20.47 -2.25 -12.07
CA GLU A 215 -21.87 -2.32 -11.64
C GLU A 215 -22.02 -1.86 -10.19
N ALA A 216 -21.09 -2.26 -9.32
CA ALA A 216 -21.05 -1.82 -7.93
C ALA A 216 -20.79 -0.31 -7.83
N ILE A 217 -19.92 0.24 -8.66
CA ILE A 217 -19.60 1.67 -8.72
C ILE A 217 -20.82 2.48 -9.15
N ASP A 218 -21.51 2.06 -10.21
CA ASP A 218 -22.72 2.72 -10.71
C ASP A 218 -23.83 2.72 -9.66
N ARG A 219 -24.03 1.59 -8.98
CA ARG A 219 -24.99 1.45 -7.88
C ARG A 219 -24.66 2.43 -6.75
N LEU A 220 -23.39 2.51 -6.35
CA LEU A 220 -22.94 3.42 -5.28
C LEU A 220 -23.02 4.90 -5.69
N ALA A 221 -22.67 5.22 -6.92
CA ALA A 221 -22.78 6.58 -7.46
C ALA A 221 -24.23 7.07 -7.47
N ARG A 222 -25.19 6.20 -7.82
CA ARG A 222 -26.63 6.54 -7.74
C ARG A 222 -27.09 6.80 -6.30
N ALA A 223 -26.60 6.01 -5.35
CA ALA A 223 -27.02 6.09 -3.95
C ALA A 223 -26.32 7.19 -3.11
N ASN A 224 -25.10 7.61 -3.47
CA ASN A 224 -24.30 8.52 -2.65
C ASN A 224 -23.62 9.62 -3.47
N GLU A 225 -24.00 10.88 -3.24
CA GLU A 225 -23.47 12.04 -3.96
C GLU A 225 -21.97 12.28 -3.69
N PHE A 226 -21.49 12.07 -2.46
CA PHE A 226 -20.07 12.25 -2.13
C PHE A 226 -19.20 11.23 -2.87
N PHE A 227 -19.67 9.98 -2.95
CA PHE A 227 -19.01 8.94 -3.74
C PHE A 227 -19.00 9.33 -5.22
N ARG A 228 -20.16 9.68 -5.78
CA ARG A 228 -20.32 10.09 -7.19
C ARG A 228 -19.34 11.20 -7.59
N ARG A 229 -19.31 12.29 -6.80
CA ARG A 229 -18.38 13.41 -7.00
C ARG A 229 -16.91 12.98 -6.91
N ALA A 230 -16.58 12.05 -6.02
CA ALA A 230 -15.20 11.60 -5.82
C ALA A 230 -14.67 10.71 -6.95
N VAL A 231 -15.55 9.96 -7.62
CA VAL A 231 -15.20 9.14 -8.80
C VAL A 231 -15.35 9.88 -10.13
N GLY A 232 -15.93 11.09 -10.11
CA GLY A 232 -16.08 11.95 -11.30
C GLY A 232 -17.25 11.57 -12.20
N LEU A 233 -18.32 11.02 -11.62
CA LEU A 233 -19.58 10.66 -12.28
C LEU A 233 -20.73 11.62 -11.94
#